data_AF-A0AAQ0LYA8-F1
#
_entry.id   AF-A0AAQ0LYA8-F1
#
_cell.length_a   1.000
_cell.length_b   1.000
_cell.length_c   1.000
_cell.angle_alpha   90.00
_cell.angle_beta   90.00
_cell.angle_gamma   90.00
#
_symmetry.space_group_name_H-M   'P 1'
#
loop_
_entity.id
_entity.type
_entity.pdbx_description
1 polymer ?
#
loop_
_entity_poly.entity_id
_entity_poly.type
_entity_poly.pdbx_seq_one_letter_code
_entity_poly.pdbx_strand_id
1 'polypeptide(L)'
;MDIGLLANIFNFILFLVQIYYYGMIVYFVMSWIPNARENKFGQFLAKLYEPFLEQFRKIIPPIGMIDISSIVAIVVLVLFQRGLANIFDLILRNLM
;
A
#
# COMPACT_ATOMS: atom_id res chain seq x y z
N MET A 1 -26.07 3.43 13.58
CA MET A 1 -24.74 4.05 13.47
C MET A 1 -24.93 5.35 12.71
N ASP A 2 -24.46 6.48 13.22
CA ASP A 2 -24.54 7.77 12.52
C ASP A 2 -23.77 7.68 11.18
N ILE A 3 -24.35 8.20 10.10
CA ILE A 3 -23.72 8.30 8.77
C ILE A 3 -22.39 9.08 8.88
N GLY A 4 -22.32 10.10 9.74
CA GLY A 4 -21.08 10.82 10.03
C GLY A 4 -20.01 9.93 10.67
N LEU A 5 -20.39 9.04 11.60
CA LEU A 5 -19.46 8.09 12.20
C LEU A 5 -18.93 7.10 11.15
N LEU A 6 -19.80 6.58 10.29
CA LEU A 6 -19.39 5.72 9.17
C LEU A 6 -18.37 6.45 8.30
N ALA A 7 -18.66 7.68 7.90
CA ALA A 7 -17.76 8.45 7.04
C ALA A 7 -16.39 8.70 7.67
N ASN A 8 -16.34 8.99 8.97
CA ASN A 8 -15.07 9.17 9.68
C ASN A 8 -14.25 7.88 9.71
N ILE A 9 -14.88 6.72 9.93
CA ILE A 9 -14.18 5.42 9.91
C ILE A 9 -13.61 5.14 8.52
N PHE A 10 -14.39 5.34 7.46
CA PHE A 10 -13.93 5.11 6.08
C PHE A 10 -12.79 6.06 5.68
N ASN A 11 -12.88 7.34 6.01
CA ASN A 11 -11.81 8.31 5.76
C ASN A 11 -10.53 7.94 6.51
N PHE A 12 -10.65 7.46 7.76
CA PHE A 12 -9.50 6.97 8.52
C PHE A 12 -8.84 5.75 7.85
N ILE A 13 -9.62 4.80 7.35
CA ILE A 13 -9.09 3.65 6.59
C ILE A 13 -8.36 4.13 5.33
N LEU A 14 -8.95 5.04 4.55
CA LEU A 14 -8.32 5.60 3.35
C LEU A 14 -7.00 6.32 3.67
N PHE A 15 -6.95 7.04 4.79
CA PHE A 15 -5.73 7.67 5.30
C PHE A 15 -4.64 6.65 5.62
N LEU A 16 -4.98 5.54 6.29
CA LEU A 16 -4.02 4.46 6.56
C LEU A 16 -3.50 3.80 5.26
N VAL A 17 -4.38 3.56 4.29
CA VAL A 17 -3.98 3.05 2.97
C VAL A 17 -3.03 4.02 2.27
N GLN A 18 -3.27 5.33 2.38
CA GLN A 18 -2.38 6.35 1.81
C GLN A 18 -1.00 6.36 2.47
N ILE A 19 -0.92 6.21 3.80
CA ILE A 19 0.36 6.06 4.51
C ILE A 19 1.10 4.81 4.01
N TYR A 20 0.39 3.68 3.92
CA TYR A 20 0.96 2.42 3.43
C TYR A 20 1.48 2.56 1.99
N TYR A 21 0.75 3.26 1.12
CA TYR A 21 1.15 3.55 -0.25
C TYR A 21 2.45 4.35 -0.32
N TYR A 22 2.56 5.46 0.41
CA TYR A 22 3.79 6.27 0.40
C TYR A 22 4.96 5.52 1.03
N GLY A 23 4.72 4.75 2.09
CA GLY A 23 5.76 3.91 2.68
C GLY A 23 6.24 2.80 1.74
N MET A 24 5.35 2.22 0.91
CA MET A 24 5.75 1.29 -0.15
C MET A 24 6.64 1.96 -1.20
N ILE A 25 6.35 3.21 -1.58
CA ILE A 25 7.23 3.97 -2.49
C ILE A 25 8.62 4.17 -1.87
N VAL A 26 8.69 4.54 -0.59
CA VAL A 26 9.97 4.67 0.11
C VAL A 26 10.71 3.33 0.12
N TYR A 27 10.01 2.24 0.43
CA TYR A 27 10.60 0.90 0.46
C TYR A 27 11.09 0.43 -0.91
N PHE A 28 10.35 0.76 -1.97
CA PHE A 28 10.74 0.53 -3.36
C PHE A 28 12.03 1.28 -3.71
N VAL A 29 12.11 2.57 -3.41
CA VAL A 29 13.34 3.38 -3.68
C VAL A 29 14.53 2.84 -2.87
N MET A 30 14.30 2.38 -1.64
CA MET A 30 15.34 1.73 -0.83
C MET A 30 15.88 0.43 -1.43
N SER A 31 15.14 -0.23 -2.33
CA SER A 31 15.66 -1.42 -3.05
C SER A 31 16.84 -1.08 -3.97
N TRP A 32 16.92 0.17 -4.45
CA TRP A 32 17.96 0.61 -5.38
C TRP A 32 19.25 1.04 -4.68
N ILE A 33 19.18 1.31 -3.38
CA ILE A 33 20.28 1.84 -2.59
C ILE A 33 20.94 0.67 -1.83
N PRO A 34 22.21 0.35 -2.08
CA PRO A 34 22.93 -0.69 -1.34
C PRO A 34 22.88 -0.43 0.17
N ASN A 35 22.72 -1.51 0.95
CA ASN A 35 22.66 -1.50 2.42
C ASN A 35 21.52 -0.68 3.06
N ALA A 36 20.67 0.01 2.28
CA ALA A 36 19.57 0.81 2.84
C ALA A 36 18.57 -0.05 3.63
N ARG A 37 18.37 -1.30 3.21
CA ARG A 37 17.49 -2.27 3.90
C ARG A 37 18.08 -2.84 5.19
N GLU A 38 19.39 -2.71 5.40
CA GLU A 38 20.09 -3.34 6.52
C GLU A 38 19.98 -2.54 7.82
N ASN A 39 19.71 -1.23 7.74
CA ASN A 39 19.50 -0.40 8.93
C ASN A 39 18.15 -0.69 9.61
N LYS A 40 17.97 -0.20 10.84
CA LYS A 40 16.74 -0.43 11.64
C LYS A 40 15.45 -0.02 10.94
N PHE A 41 15.48 1.09 10.18
CA PHE A 41 14.33 1.60 9.45
C PHE A 41 13.99 0.71 8.24
N GLY A 42 15.01 0.29 7.48
CA GLY A 42 14.88 -0.65 6.37
C GLY A 42 14.35 -2.01 6.80
N GLN A 43 14.83 -2.55 7.93
CA GLN A 43 14.32 -3.79 8.50
C GLN A 43 12.86 -3.66 8.97
N PHE A 44 12.47 -2.51 9.52
CA PHE A 44 11.08 -2.24 9.89
C PHE A 44 10.17 -2.25 8.65
N LEU A 45 10.55 -1.52 7.59
CA LEU A 45 9.78 -1.50 6.36
C LEU A 45 9.76 -2.88 5.69
N ALA A 46 10.86 -3.63 5.72
CA ALA A 46 10.88 -5.00 5.21
C ALA A 46 9.84 -5.87 5.90
N LYS A 47 9.76 -5.85 7.23
CA LYS A 47 8.72 -6.60 7.97
C LYS A 47 7.29 -6.20 7.59
N LEU A 48 7.09 -4.93 7.20
CA LEU A 48 5.77 -4.39 6.85
C LEU A 48 5.36 -4.71 5.40
N TYR A 49 6.29 -4.68 4.45
CA TYR A 49 5.99 -4.76 3.01
C TYR A 49 6.34 -6.12 2.39
N GLU A 50 7.32 -6.85 2.92
CA GLU A 50 7.76 -8.13 2.35
C GLU A 50 6.64 -9.17 2.27
N PRO A 51 5.78 -9.40 3.27
CA PRO A 51 4.69 -10.38 3.16
C PRO A 51 3.72 -10.10 2.00
N PHE A 52 3.50 -8.82 1.70
CA PHE A 52 2.68 -8.38 0.57
C PHE A 52 3.43 -8.56 -0.75
N LEU A 53 4.69 -8.11 -0.83
CA LEU A 53 5.54 -8.20 -2.00
C LEU A 53 5.88 -9.64 -2.41
N GLU A 54 6.03 -10.56 -1.45
CA GLU A 54 6.29 -11.97 -1.70
C GLU A 54 5.25 -12.60 -2.64
N GLN A 55 3.99 -12.17 -2.57
CA GLN A 55 2.96 -12.69 -3.48
C GLN A 55 3.18 -12.22 -4.92
N PHE A 56 3.63 -10.99 -5.10
CA PHE A 56 3.95 -10.43 -6.42
C PHE A 56 5.24 -11.03 -6.99
N ARG A 57 6.25 -11.26 -6.15
CA ARG A 57 7.54 -11.84 -6.58
C ARG A 57 7.44 -13.27 -7.08
N LYS A 58 6.41 -14.00 -6.67
CA LYS A 58 6.08 -15.33 -7.25
C LYS A 58 5.72 -15.24 -8.73
N ILE A 59 5.21 -14.10 -9.19
CA ILE A 59 4.79 -13.87 -10.57
C ILE A 59 5.87 -13.10 -11.34
N ILE A 60 6.43 -12.06 -10.71
CA ILE A 60 7.44 -11.17 -11.32
C ILE A 60 8.65 -11.08 -10.38
N PRO A 61 9.65 -11.95 -10.54
CA PRO A 61 10.84 -11.92 -9.71
C PRO A 61 11.65 -10.63 -9.92
N PRO A 62 12.44 -10.19 -8.92
CA PRO A 62 13.31 -9.03 -9.05
C PRO A 62 14.39 -9.26 -10.11
N ILE A 63 14.79 -8.17 -10.79
CA ILE A 63 15.88 -8.19 -11.79
C ILE A 63 17.09 -7.48 -11.18
N GLY A 64 18.11 -8.26 -10.82
CA GLY A 64 19.28 -7.74 -10.11
C GLY A 64 18.88 -7.16 -8.74
N MET A 65 19.25 -5.90 -8.47
CA MET A 65 18.86 -5.21 -7.23
C MET A 65 17.50 -4.50 -7.32
N ILE A 66 16.89 -4.42 -8.52
CA ILE A 66 15.66 -3.65 -8.73
C ILE A 66 14.45 -4.54 -8.47
N ASP A 67 13.62 -4.12 -7.51
CA ASP A 67 12.38 -4.80 -7.18
C ASP A 67 11.21 -4.32 -8.07
N ILE A 68 11.06 -4.96 -9.23
CA ILE A 68 9.95 -4.68 -10.17
C ILE A 68 8.59 -5.06 -9.56
N SER A 69 8.56 -6.05 -8.66
CA SER A 69 7.31 -6.47 -8.01
C SER A 69 6.67 -5.34 -7.19
N SER A 70 7.48 -4.44 -6.63
CA SER A 70 7.00 -3.24 -5.93
C SER A 70 6.20 -2.30 -6.83
N ILE A 71 6.55 -2.18 -8.11
CA ILE A 71 5.80 -1.32 -9.06
C ILE A 71 4.39 -1.86 -9.23
N VAL A 72 4.27 -3.18 -9.43
CA VAL A 72 2.97 -3.83 -9.58
C VAL A 72 2.16 -3.71 -8.29
N ALA A 73 2.80 -3.93 -7.14
CA ALA A 73 2.16 -3.76 -5.83
C ALA A 73 1.63 -2.33 -5.61
N ILE A 74 2.39 -1.31 -6.02
CA ILE A 74 1.96 0.10 -5.99
C ILE A 74 0.73 0.33 -6.88
N VAL A 75 0.72 -0.22 -8.10
CA VAL A 75 -0.45 -0.13 -8.99
C VAL A 75 -1.68 -0.78 -8.36
N VAL A 76 -1.52 -1.98 -7.78
CA VAL A 76 -2.60 -2.67 -7.06
C VAL A 76 -3.10 -1.83 -5.89
N LEU A 77 -2.22 -1.20 -5.11
CA LEU A 77 -2.61 -0.31 -4.01
C LEU A 77 -3.42 0.90 -4.50
N VAL A 78 -3.05 1.51 -5.63
CA VAL A 78 -3.82 2.63 -6.22
C VAL A 78 -5.21 2.17 -6.63
N LEU A 79 -5.30 1.02 -7.30
CA LEU A 79 -6.59 0.47 -7.72
C LEU A 79 -7.46 0.10 -6.51
N PHE A 80 -6.87 -0.50 -5.48
CA PHE A 80 -7.54 -0.83 -4.23
C PHE A 80 -8.07 0.43 -3.54
N GLN A 81 -7.25 1.48 -3.38
CA GLN A 81 -7.66 2.73 -2.74
C GLN A 81 -8.82 3.40 -3.50
N ARG A 82 -8.74 3.48 -4.82
CA ARG A 82 -9.81 4.05 -5.66
C ARG A 82 -11.08 3.22 -5.59
N GLY A 83 -10.96 1.89 -5.66
CA GLY A 83 -12.10 0.98 -5.52
C GLY A 83 -12.80 1.13 -4.17
N LEU A 84 -12.02 1.20 -3.08
CA LEU A 84 -12.55 1.40 -1.74
C LEU A 84 -13.30 2.73 -1.60
N ALA A 85 -12.74 3.82 -2.13
CA ALA A 85 -13.39 5.13 -2.15
C ALA A 85 -14.72 5.10 -2.94
N ASN A 86 -14.72 4.49 -4.13
CA ASN A 86 -15.93 4.38 -4.95
C ASN A 86 -17.04 3.56 -4.28
N ILE A 87 -16.67 2.46 -3.61
CA ILE A 87 -17.64 1.63 -2.86
C ILE A 87 -18.22 2.43 -1.69
N PHE A 88 -17.39 3.18 -0.99
CA PHE A 88 -17.84 4.02 0.11
C PHE A 88 -18.81 5.11 -0.38
N ASP A 89 -18.49 5.79 -1.48
CA ASP A 89 -19.37 6.77 -2.12
C ASP A 89 -20.71 6.16 -2.55
N LEU A 90 -20.69 4.94 -3.10
CA LEU A 90 -21.90 4.20 -3.46
C LEU A 90 -22.78 3.94 -2.23
N ILE A 91 -22.17 3.51 -1.12
CA ILE A 91 -22.88 3.25 0.14
C ILE A 91 -23.51 4.55 0.66
N LEU A 92 -22.73 5.64 0.71
CA LEU A 92 -23.25 6.93 1.17
C LEU A 92 -24.43 7.43 0.32
N ARG A 93 -24.33 7.31 -1.01
CA ARG A 93 -25.41 7.73 -1.92
C ARG A 93 -26.69 6.94 -1.76
N ASN A 94 -26.62 5.68 -1.34
CA ASN A 94 -27.80 4.83 -1.11
C ASN A 94 -28.40 5.02 0.30
N LEU A 95 -27.64 5.59 1.24
CA LEU A 95 -28.07 5.82 2.62
C LEU A 95 -28.61 7.24 2.87
N MET A 96 -28.24 8.20 2.01
CA MET A 96 -28.80 9.57 1.97
C MET A 96 -29.99 9.63 1.04
#